data_AF-A0A5D4NT34-F1
#
_entry.id   AF-A0A5D4NT34-F1
#
_cell.length_a   1.000
_cell.length_b   1.000
_cell.length_c   1.000
_cell.angle_alpha   90.00
_cell.angle_beta   90.00
_cell.angle_gamma   90.00
#
_symmetry.space_group_name_H-M   'P 1'
#
loop_
_entity.id
_entity.type
_entity.pdbx_description
1 polymer ?
#
loop_
_entity_poly.entity_id
_entity_poly.type
_entity_poly.pdbx_seq_one_letter_code
_entity_poly.pdbx_strand_id
1 'polypeptide(L)'
;MNFKNLNYQRPDIEEFERKVLQLLERFKDSDSHLEQFELIDQINSLRNDVLTMLTIAQIRSHLDTLDVKYQKEQQYINQNWPIYEKLVGLFHEHVSYSPFKKEIKEKFGEQLVCFAEASQNTVSSEVIEDLIKENNLVSDYTKLMATSTVEFRGEKRTLS
;
A
#
# COMPACT_ATOMS: atom_id res chain seq x y z
N MET A 1 6.29 -8.11 -22.51
CA MET A 1 7.09 -7.38 -21.49
C MET A 1 7.69 -8.39 -20.52
N ASN A 2 8.93 -8.18 -20.04
CA ASN A 2 9.55 -8.97 -18.98
C ASN A 2 9.57 -8.13 -17.69
N PHE A 3 9.35 -8.75 -16.53
CA PHE A 3 9.43 -8.10 -15.21
C PHE A 3 10.73 -7.30 -14.99
N LYS A 4 11.87 -7.80 -15.49
CA LYS A 4 13.15 -7.10 -15.39
C LYS A 4 13.16 -5.72 -16.08
N ASN A 5 12.27 -5.51 -17.06
CA ASN A 5 12.18 -4.27 -17.83
C ASN A 5 11.16 -3.28 -17.25
N LEU A 6 10.50 -3.61 -16.13
CA LEU A 6 9.60 -2.66 -15.48
C LEU A 6 10.41 -1.54 -14.83
N ASN A 7 10.09 -0.29 -15.14
CA ASN A 7 10.78 0.83 -14.54
C ASN A 7 10.30 1.03 -13.11
N TYR A 8 11.25 1.18 -12.19
CA TYR A 8 10.97 1.54 -10.81
C TYR A 8 11.36 2.99 -10.58
N GLN A 9 10.43 3.75 -10.03
CA GLN A 9 10.65 5.06 -9.47
C GLN A 9 10.03 5.07 -8.07
N ARG A 10 10.77 5.57 -7.08
CA ARG A 10 10.23 5.70 -5.72
C ARG A 10 9.01 6.61 -5.75
N PRO A 11 7.84 6.17 -5.25
CA PRO A 11 6.65 7.02 -5.22
C PRO A 11 6.83 8.08 -4.14
N ASP A 12 6.37 9.31 -4.41
CA ASP A 12 6.31 10.39 -3.44
C ASP A 12 5.01 10.25 -2.63
N ILE A 13 5.14 9.78 -1.37
CA ILE A 13 3.99 9.50 -0.52
C ILE A 13 3.39 10.80 0.06
N GLU A 14 4.20 11.84 0.26
CA GLU A 14 3.71 13.16 0.67
C GLU A 14 2.87 13.81 -0.45
N GLU A 15 3.33 13.69 -1.70
CA GLU A 15 2.55 14.15 -2.85
C GLU A 15 1.26 13.34 -3.01
N PHE A 16 1.32 12.02 -2.86
CA PHE A 16 0.14 11.15 -2.88
C PHE A 16 -0.86 11.55 -1.80
N GLU A 17 -0.41 11.75 -0.56
CA GLU A 17 -1.23 12.20 0.56
C GLU A 17 -1.97 13.49 0.22
N ARG A 18 -1.23 14.52 -0.21
CA ARG A 18 -1.82 15.81 -0.58
C ARG A 18 -2.88 15.67 -1.67
N LYS A 19 -2.61 14.90 -2.73
CA LYS A 19 -3.55 14.70 -3.84
C LYS A 19 -4.80 13.95 -3.39
N VAL A 20 -4.64 12.88 -2.61
CA VAL A 20 -5.78 12.10 -2.12
C VAL A 20 -6.64 12.93 -1.18
N LEU A 21 -6.05 13.67 -0.24
CA LEU A 21 -6.82 14.54 0.67
C LEU A 21 -7.63 15.60 -0.11
N GLN A 22 -7.06 16.21 -1.15
CA GLN A 22 -7.78 17.14 -2.01
C GLN A 22 -8.95 16.48 -2.75
N LEU A 23 -8.77 15.26 -3.25
CA LEU A 23 -9.84 14.51 -3.90
C LEU A 23 -10.93 14.09 -2.91
N LEU A 24 -10.57 13.77 -1.67
CA LEU A 24 -11.52 13.42 -0.62
C LEU A 24 -12.34 14.61 -0.12
N GLU A 25 -11.76 15.81 -0.06
CA GLU A 25 -12.51 17.05 0.20
C GLU A 25 -13.58 17.25 -0.88
N ARG A 26 -13.18 17.18 -2.16
CA ARG A 26 -14.13 17.28 -3.29
C ARG A 26 -15.18 16.16 -3.28
N PHE A 27 -14.82 14.96 -2.84
CA PHE A 27 -15.73 13.84 -2.74
C PHE A 27 -16.82 14.07 -1.69
N LYS A 28 -16.50 14.76 -0.59
CA LYS A 28 -17.49 15.13 0.43
C LYS A 28 -18.44 16.22 -0.07
N ASP A 29 -17.93 17.18 -0.82
CA ASP A 29 -18.70 18.34 -1.29
C ASP A 29 -19.47 18.07 -2.60
N SER A 30 -19.30 16.90 -3.21
CA SER A 30 -19.94 16.55 -4.47
C SER A 30 -21.47 16.40 -4.32
N ASP A 31 -22.23 17.02 -5.21
CA ASP A 31 -23.70 16.96 -5.22
C ASP A 31 -24.26 15.85 -6.14
N SER A 32 -23.39 14.99 -6.69
CA SER A 32 -23.80 13.94 -7.64
C SER A 32 -22.97 12.67 -7.50
N HIS A 33 -23.65 11.52 -7.59
CA HIS A 33 -23.02 10.21 -7.68
C HIS A 33 -22.05 10.11 -8.87
N LEU A 34 -22.32 10.81 -9.99
CA LEU A 34 -21.43 10.80 -11.17
C LEU A 34 -20.09 11.46 -10.85
N GLU A 35 -20.09 12.57 -10.10
CA GLU A 35 -18.86 13.23 -9.68
C GLU A 35 -18.08 12.35 -8.70
N GLN A 36 -18.77 11.72 -7.74
CA GLN A 36 -18.12 10.77 -6.82
C GLN A 36 -17.49 9.58 -7.54
N PHE A 37 -18.10 9.11 -8.62
CA PHE A 37 -17.53 8.04 -9.43
C PHE A 37 -16.21 8.46 -10.09
N GLU A 38 -16.16 9.64 -10.68
CA GLU A 38 -14.94 10.18 -11.28
C GLU A 38 -13.83 10.40 -10.24
N LEU A 39 -14.19 10.81 -9.03
CA LEU A 39 -13.25 10.99 -7.93
C LEU A 39 -12.72 9.65 -7.40
N ILE A 40 -13.57 8.63 -7.29
CA ILE A 40 -13.15 7.25 -6.97
C ILE A 40 -12.14 6.74 -8.01
N ASP A 41 -12.41 6.94 -9.30
CA ASP A 41 -11.52 6.52 -10.38
C ASP A 41 -10.16 7.26 -10.31
N GLN A 42 -10.15 8.56 -10.02
CA GLN A 42 -8.93 9.35 -9.81
C GLN A 42 -8.12 8.86 -8.61
N ILE A 43 -8.78 8.62 -7.46
CA ILE A 43 -8.12 8.09 -6.26
C ILE A 43 -7.53 6.71 -6.54
N ASN A 44 -8.26 5.84 -7.22
CA ASN A 44 -7.78 4.51 -7.59
C ASN A 44 -6.58 4.57 -8.55
N SER A 45 -6.57 5.52 -9.50
CA SER A 45 -5.40 5.73 -10.37
C SER A 45 -4.15 6.07 -9.55
N LEU A 46 -4.24 7.02 -8.61
CA LEU A 46 -3.13 7.39 -7.74
C LEU A 46 -2.66 6.22 -6.87
N ARG A 47 -3.60 5.45 -6.32
CA ARG A 47 -3.31 4.25 -5.54
C ARG A 47 -2.58 3.21 -6.37
N ASN A 48 -3.02 2.97 -7.60
CA ASN A 48 -2.40 2.02 -8.50
C ASN A 48 -0.96 2.41 -8.85
N ASP A 49 -0.68 3.69 -9.05
CA ASP A 49 0.67 4.18 -9.33
C ASP A 49 1.62 3.88 -8.16
N VAL A 50 1.20 4.18 -6.93
CA VAL A 50 1.96 3.89 -5.71
C VAL A 50 2.14 2.38 -5.56
N LEU A 51 1.05 1.60 -5.57
CA LEU A 51 1.09 0.15 -5.40
C LEU A 51 1.97 -0.56 -6.42
N THR A 52 1.96 -0.10 -7.67
CA THR A 52 2.82 -0.64 -8.73
C THR A 52 4.29 -0.51 -8.35
N MET A 53 4.71 0.68 -7.92
CA MET A 53 6.10 0.93 -7.54
C MET A 53 6.51 0.14 -6.29
N LEU A 54 5.68 0.14 -5.25
CA LEU A 54 5.97 -0.60 -4.02
C LEU A 54 6.06 -2.12 -4.29
N THR A 55 5.16 -2.66 -5.10
CA THR A 55 5.19 -4.07 -5.52
C THR A 55 6.47 -4.42 -6.28
N ILE A 56 6.92 -3.55 -7.20
CA ILE A 56 8.18 -3.76 -7.92
C ILE A 56 9.36 -3.78 -6.95
N ALA A 57 9.41 -2.85 -5.98
CA ALA A 57 10.46 -2.79 -4.98
C ALA A 57 10.47 -4.03 -4.07
N GLN A 58 9.30 -4.46 -3.58
CA GLN A 58 9.15 -5.66 -2.75
C GLN A 58 9.59 -6.93 -3.48
N ILE A 59 9.16 -7.14 -4.72
CA ILE A 59 9.58 -8.33 -5.49
C ILE A 59 11.10 -8.32 -5.68
N ARG A 60 11.69 -7.16 -5.98
CA ARG A 60 13.14 -7.04 -6.19
C ARG A 60 13.94 -7.20 -4.89
N SER A 61 13.43 -6.74 -3.75
CA SER A 61 14.05 -6.97 -2.44
C SER A 61 14.01 -8.45 -2.04
N HIS A 62 12.95 -9.17 -2.39
CA HIS A 62 12.84 -10.60 -2.15
C HIS A 62 13.72 -11.45 -3.08
N LEU A 63 13.93 -11.03 -4.33
CA LEU A 63 14.79 -11.74 -5.29
C LEU A 63 16.26 -11.71 -4.87
N ASP A 64 16.72 -10.59 -4.29
CA ASP A 64 18.05 -10.45 -3.74
C ASP A 64 18.00 -9.63 -2.45
N THR A 65 17.94 -10.34 -1.33
CA THR A 65 17.88 -9.72 0.00
C THR A 65 19.19 -9.05 0.40
N LEU A 66 20.27 -9.18 -0.38
CA LEU A 66 21.55 -8.50 -0.18
C LEU A 66 21.70 -7.23 -1.03
N ASP A 67 20.76 -6.96 -1.97
CA ASP A 67 20.77 -5.74 -2.77
C ASP A 67 20.48 -4.52 -1.88
N VAL A 68 21.54 -3.74 -1.60
CA VAL A 68 21.49 -2.53 -0.77
C VAL A 68 20.50 -1.49 -1.29
N LYS A 69 20.29 -1.42 -2.62
CA LYS A 69 19.32 -0.49 -3.21
C LYS A 69 17.91 -0.88 -2.80
N TYR A 70 17.50 -2.13 -3.04
CA TYR A 70 16.14 -2.56 -2.73
C TYR A 70 15.90 -2.78 -1.23
N GLN A 71 16.94 -3.00 -0.42
CA GLN A 71 16.83 -2.91 1.05
C GLN A 71 16.43 -1.50 1.50
N LYS A 72 17.01 -0.45 0.92
CA LYS A 72 16.61 0.94 1.22
C LYS A 72 15.19 1.25 0.76
N GLU A 73 14.77 0.70 -0.38
CA GLU A 73 13.38 0.83 -0.82
C GLU A 73 12.42 0.07 0.10
N GLN A 74 12.80 -1.10 0.62
CA GLN A 74 12.02 -1.82 1.61
C GLN A 74 11.87 -1.02 2.92
N GLN A 75 12.93 -0.37 3.40
CA GLN A 75 12.85 0.52 4.56
C GLN A 75 11.92 1.71 4.30
N TYR A 76 12.00 2.31 3.10
CA TYR A 76 11.07 3.35 2.68
C TYR A 76 9.62 2.86 2.70
N ILE A 77 9.36 1.66 2.17
CA ILE A 77 8.03 1.02 2.22
C ILE A 77 7.58 0.86 3.67
N ASN A 78 8.39 0.27 4.56
CA ASN A 78 8.01 0.01 5.94
C ASN A 78 7.60 1.28 6.70
N GLN A 79 8.28 2.39 6.43
CA GLN A 79 8.00 3.69 7.05
C GLN A 79 6.72 4.34 6.51
N ASN A 80 6.47 4.23 5.20
CA ASN A 80 5.41 4.98 4.54
C ASN A 80 4.14 4.19 4.29
N TRP A 81 4.20 2.86 4.33
CA TRP A 81 3.04 1.98 4.14
C TRP A 81 1.90 2.27 5.13
N PRO A 82 2.15 2.48 6.43
CA PRO A 82 1.07 2.83 7.37
C PRO A 82 0.37 4.15 7.03
N ILE A 83 1.10 5.13 6.48
CA ILE A 83 0.54 6.41 6.01
C ILE A 83 -0.38 6.16 4.81
N TYR A 84 0.08 5.37 3.84
CA TYR A 84 -0.72 4.96 2.69
C TYR A 84 -2.00 4.23 3.13
N GLU A 85 -1.90 3.26 4.05
CA GLU A 85 -3.06 2.51 4.55
C GLU A 85 -4.05 3.41 5.29
N LYS A 86 -3.57 4.38 6.07
CA LYS A 86 -4.43 5.37 6.72
C LYS A 86 -5.25 6.17 5.69
N LEU A 87 -4.63 6.62 4.61
CA LEU A 87 -5.32 7.38 3.55
C LEU A 87 -6.35 6.53 2.81
N VAL A 88 -6.02 5.25 2.57
CA VAL A 88 -6.96 4.29 1.98
C VAL A 88 -8.14 4.04 2.93
N GLY A 89 -7.90 3.94 4.24
CA GLY A 89 -8.95 3.82 5.25
C GLY A 89 -9.89 5.04 5.24
N LEU A 90 -9.34 6.26 5.24
CA LEU A 90 -10.11 7.50 5.13
C LEU A 90 -10.95 7.54 3.84
N PHE A 91 -10.37 7.13 2.71
CA PHE A 91 -11.11 7.02 1.45
C PHE A 91 -12.30 6.10 1.56
N HIS A 92 -12.10 4.90 2.10
CA HIS A 92 -13.19 3.95 2.25
C HIS A 92 -14.25 4.45 3.24
N GLU A 93 -13.85 5.13 4.32
CA GLU A 93 -14.76 5.79 5.26
C GLU A 93 -15.65 6.82 4.57
N HIS A 94 -15.07 7.68 3.71
CA HIS A 94 -15.86 8.63 2.93
C HIS A 94 -16.86 7.95 1.99
N VAL A 95 -16.47 6.84 1.35
CA VAL A 95 -17.38 6.04 0.53
C VAL A 95 -18.51 5.44 1.38
N SER A 96 -18.23 4.99 2.60
CA SER A 96 -19.22 4.32 3.46
C SER A 96 -20.28 5.28 4.03
N TYR A 97 -19.93 6.56 4.18
CA TYR A 97 -20.82 7.65 4.63
C TYR A 97 -21.44 8.46 3.48
N SER A 98 -21.08 8.18 2.23
CA SER A 98 -21.63 8.91 1.09
C SER A 98 -23.17 8.79 1.03
N PRO A 99 -23.90 9.89 0.76
CA PRO A 99 -25.34 9.81 0.48
C PRO A 99 -25.65 8.99 -0.77
N PHE A 100 -24.68 8.80 -1.67
CA PHE A 100 -24.77 8.02 -2.91
C PHE A 100 -24.21 6.59 -2.76
N LYS A 101 -24.13 6.07 -1.53
CA LYS A 101 -23.58 4.74 -1.23
C LYS A 101 -24.23 3.63 -2.06
N LYS A 102 -25.54 3.72 -2.34
CA LYS A 102 -26.26 2.70 -3.10
C LYS A 102 -25.77 2.65 -4.55
N GLU A 103 -25.66 3.80 -5.19
CA GLU A 103 -25.17 3.97 -6.56
C GLU A 103 -23.71 3.53 -6.67
N ILE A 104 -22.88 3.85 -5.66
CA ILE A 104 -21.50 3.39 -5.59
C ILE A 104 -21.43 1.85 -5.50
N LYS A 105 -22.25 1.22 -4.66
CA LYS A 105 -22.32 -0.24 -4.57
C LYS A 105 -22.74 -0.88 -5.88
N GLU A 106 -23.69 -0.29 -6.59
CA GLU A 106 -24.15 -0.81 -7.88
C GLU A 106 -23.06 -0.73 -8.96
N LYS A 107 -22.25 0.35 -8.98
CA LYS A 107 -21.17 0.51 -9.97
C LYS A 107 -19.89 -0.27 -9.62
N PHE A 108 -19.43 -0.18 -8.37
CA PHE A 108 -18.12 -0.69 -7.96
C PHE A 108 -18.18 -2.00 -7.15
N GLY A 109 -19.39 -2.46 -6.83
CA GLY A 109 -19.64 -3.66 -6.04
C GLY A 109 -19.66 -3.41 -4.53
N GLU A 110 -20.31 -4.32 -3.81
CA GLU A 110 -20.45 -4.23 -2.35
C GLU A 110 -19.11 -4.36 -1.60
N GLN A 111 -18.13 -5.01 -2.22
CA GLN A 111 -16.81 -5.26 -1.64
C GLN A 111 -16.08 -3.96 -1.27
N LEU A 112 -16.26 -2.88 -2.05
CA LEU A 112 -15.65 -1.57 -1.74
C LEU A 112 -16.15 -1.03 -0.40
N VAL A 113 -17.43 -1.24 -0.09
CA VAL A 113 -18.04 -0.84 1.17
C VAL A 113 -17.62 -1.78 2.31
N CYS A 114 -17.54 -3.10 2.06
CA CYS A 114 -17.06 -4.05 3.07
C CYS A 114 -15.62 -3.74 3.50
N PHE A 115 -14.74 -3.37 2.56
CA PHE A 115 -13.39 -2.94 2.88
C PHE A 115 -13.35 -1.67 3.74
N ALA A 116 -14.33 -0.77 3.58
CA ALA A 116 -14.46 0.40 4.45
C ALA A 116 -14.68 0.01 5.90
N GLU A 117 -15.68 -0.84 6.14
CA GLU A 117 -16.06 -1.28 7.48
C GLU A 117 -14.93 -2.07 8.15
N ALA A 118 -14.19 -2.89 7.39
CA ALA A 118 -13.02 -3.59 7.89
C ALA A 118 -11.86 -2.62 8.23
N SER A 119 -11.57 -1.66 7.35
CA SER A 119 -10.42 -0.75 7.51
C SER A 119 -10.52 0.18 8.71
N GLN A 120 -11.75 0.51 9.16
CA GLN A 120 -11.98 1.32 10.36
C GLN A 120 -11.42 0.68 11.65
N ASN A 121 -11.19 -0.64 11.64
CA ASN A 121 -10.73 -1.39 12.82
C ASN A 121 -9.24 -1.71 12.78
N THR A 122 -8.51 -1.35 11.71
CA THR A 122 -7.14 -1.84 11.48
C THR A 122 -6.07 -0.76 11.53
N VAL A 123 -6.41 0.51 11.29
CA VAL A 123 -5.41 1.60 11.26
C VAL A 123 -5.95 2.84 11.96
N SER A 124 -5.20 3.35 12.94
CA SER A 124 -5.45 4.63 13.60
C SER A 124 -4.16 5.44 13.69
N SER A 125 -4.26 6.75 13.89
CA SER A 125 -3.07 7.60 14.03
C SER A 125 -2.22 7.22 15.26
N GLU A 126 -2.83 6.62 16.28
CA GLU A 126 -2.19 6.23 17.53
C GLU A 126 -1.25 5.02 17.35
N VAL A 127 -1.53 4.16 16.38
CA VAL A 127 -0.78 2.91 16.16
C VAL A 127 0.26 3.00 15.03
N ILE A 128 0.41 4.15 14.36
CA ILE A 128 1.32 4.31 13.22
C ILE A 128 2.76 3.94 13.58
N GLU A 129 3.26 4.40 14.73
CA GLU A 129 4.63 4.07 15.16
C GLU A 129 4.81 2.57 15.41
N ASP A 130 3.78 1.89 15.91
CA ASP A 130 3.82 0.46 16.17
C ASP A 130 3.74 -0.35 14.87
N LEU A 131 2.93 0.09 13.91
CA LEU A 131 2.90 -0.50 12.55
C LEU A 131 4.25 -0.36 11.84
N ILE A 132 4.94 0.77 12.00
CA ILE A 132 6.30 0.94 11.46
C ILE A 132 7.27 -0.05 12.13
N LYS A 133 7.21 -0.20 13.46
CA LYS A 133 8.04 -1.18 14.19
C LYS A 133 7.75 -2.61 13.73
N GLU A 134 6.48 -2.97 13.60
CA GLU A 134 6.03 -4.28 13.12
C GLU A 134 6.59 -4.59 11.73
N ASN A 135 6.42 -3.67 10.77
CA ASN A 135 6.93 -3.83 9.41
C ASN A 135 8.46 -4.03 9.37
N ASN A 136 9.18 -3.31 10.24
CA ASN A 136 10.63 -3.47 10.36
C ASN A 136 11.00 -4.84 10.95
N LEU A 137 10.33 -5.30 12.00
CA LEU A 137 10.57 -6.61 12.60
C LEU A 137 10.30 -7.76 11.61
N VAL A 138 9.21 -7.67 10.83
CA VAL A 138 8.91 -8.63 9.76
C VAL A 138 10.01 -8.65 8.72
N SER A 139 10.50 -7.48 8.30
CA SER A 139 11.58 -7.37 7.32
C SER A 139 12.90 -7.94 7.84
N ASP A 140 13.24 -7.66 9.11
CA ASP A 140 14.44 -8.18 9.76
C ASP A 140 14.40 -9.70 9.88
N TYR A 141 13.24 -10.27 10.24
CA TYR A 141 13.03 -11.71 10.28
C TYR A 141 13.21 -12.35 8.89
N THR A 142 12.58 -11.80 7.86
CA THR A 142 12.73 -12.31 6.48
C THR A 142 14.19 -12.25 6.03
N LYS A 143 14.92 -11.18 6.36
CA LYS A 143 16.34 -11.03 6.04
C LYS A 143 17.21 -12.05 6.79
N LEU A 144 16.94 -12.28 8.08
CA LEU A 144 17.64 -13.29 8.87
C LEU A 144 17.46 -14.69 8.29
N MET A 145 16.23 -15.05 7.94
CA MET A 145 15.93 -16.34 7.33
C MET A 145 16.58 -16.50 5.94
N ALA A 146 16.58 -15.45 5.12
CA ALA A 146 17.18 -15.48 3.79
C ALA A 146 18.72 -15.56 3.81
N THR A 147 19.35 -15.00 4.84
CA THR A 147 20.82 -15.01 4.99
C THR A 147 21.35 -16.22 5.76
N SER A 148 20.46 -17.02 6.35
CA SER A 148 20.83 -18.23 7.08
C SER A 148 21.33 -19.32 6.14
N THR A 149 22.59 -19.72 6.33
CA THR A 149 23.22 -20.83 5.60
C THR A 149 23.62 -21.95 6.55
N VAL A 150 23.40 -23.19 6.13
CA VAL A 150 23.82 -24.40 6.85
C VAL A 150 24.86 -25.13 6.00
N GLU A 151 25.94 -25.59 6.64
CA GLU A 151 26.88 -26.51 6.00
C GLU A 151 26.24 -27.90 5.91
N PHE A 152 25.96 -28.36 4.69
CA PHE A 152 25.34 -29.64 4.45
C PHE A 152 26.02 -30.35 3.28
N ARG A 153 26.58 -31.54 3.55
CA ARG A 153 27.34 -32.35 2.57
C ARG A 153 28.51 -31.61 1.91
N GLY A 154 29.20 -30.75 2.65
CA GLY A 154 30.37 -30.02 2.19
C GLY A 154 30.07 -28.77 1.36
N GLU A 155 28.81 -28.36 1.28
CA GLU A 155 28.39 -27.12 0.62
C GLU A 155 27.52 -26.28 1.56
N LYS A 156 27.65 -24.95 1.45
CA LYS A 156 26.73 -24.01 2.09
C LYS A 156 25.40 -24.02 1.35
N ARG A 157 24.32 -24.35 2.06
CA ARG A 157 22.96 -24.35 1.55
C ARG A 157 22.11 -23.34 2.31
N THR A 158 21.21 -22.67 1.60
CA THR A 158 20.13 -21.86 2.19
C THR A 158 19.07 -22.78 2.81
N LEU A 159 18.19 -22.23 3.65
CA LEU A 159 17.07 -22.97 4.24
C LEU A 159 15.93 -23.26 3.23
N SER A 160 15.88 -22.52 2.12
CA SER A 160 14.98 -22.72 0.97
C SER A 160 15.61 -23.61 -0.09
#